data_AF-A0A1A9ARX8-F1
#
_entry.id   AF-A0A1A9ARX8-F1
#
_cell.length_a   1.000
_cell.length_b   1.000
_cell.length_c   1.000
_cell.angle_alpha   90.00
_cell.angle_beta   90.00
_cell.angle_gamma   90.00
#
_symmetry.space_group_name_H-M   'P 1'
#
loop_
_entity.id
_entity.type
_entity.pdbx_description
1 polymer ?
#
loop_
_entity_poly.entity_id
_entity_poly.type
_entity_poly.pdbx_seq_one_letter_code
_entity_poly.pdbx_strand_id
1 'polypeptide(L)'
;MPDEISKDKLPSKIYYKELQEYIHYKDIEDILKSIKEISSSGEWTSNFSKYAEKYTDKYPENDSRNNSSKRCRDLIYILNVIKWEINKSSKFEGTQEIINSTIDNYISSFLTPLGYENCYIKLSTESEVIKNKKILDDLCEDVDYVQKNTKQINSSEKCNEIREYISEQITSAKSKNMFSSAEYSDILGYYKFSSDNFDNITQKVHCTDSSNSESLSELQHQSGTSKNTGKEMSISITLSLLGIMFICFLLYKITPIGPWLNEVIKKKLKLGNNRSDDISQELFGDIFVSSQKKSHKELYEISYNSLDDS
;
A
#
# COMPACT_ATOMS: atom_id res chain seq x y z
N MET A 1 14.24 -18.74 16.70
CA MET A 1 13.64 -18.93 15.36
C MET A 1 13.99 -17.70 14.56
N PRO A 2 14.51 -17.81 13.32
CA PRO A 2 14.63 -16.61 12.49
C PRO A 2 13.23 -16.01 12.33
N ASP A 3 13.11 -14.70 12.46
CA ASP A 3 11.84 -14.00 12.24
C ASP A 3 11.28 -14.43 10.88
N GLU A 4 10.08 -15.01 10.91
CA GLU A 4 9.46 -15.57 9.72
C GLU A 4 9.26 -14.43 8.71
N ILE A 5 9.96 -14.50 7.58
CA ILE A 5 9.88 -13.55 6.48
C ILE A 5 8.56 -13.73 5.73
N SER A 6 7.82 -12.64 5.51
CA SER A 6 6.63 -12.60 4.65
C SER A 6 6.41 -11.21 4.07
N LYS A 7 5.56 -11.09 3.04
CA LYS A 7 5.20 -9.77 2.48
C LYS A 7 4.49 -8.86 3.49
N ASP A 8 3.86 -9.42 4.52
CA ASP A 8 3.13 -8.67 5.55
C ASP A 8 4.05 -8.22 6.69
N LYS A 9 5.27 -8.75 6.70
CA LYS A 9 6.34 -8.36 7.61
C LYS A 9 7.41 -7.51 6.93
N LEU A 10 7.09 -6.90 5.79
CA LEU A 10 7.92 -5.87 5.20
C LEU A 10 7.92 -4.61 6.09
N PRO A 11 9.04 -3.88 6.18
CA PRO A 11 9.15 -2.73 7.08
C PRO A 11 8.05 -1.69 6.89
N SER A 12 7.71 -1.35 5.64
CA SER A 12 6.68 -0.35 5.36
C SER A 12 5.34 -0.69 6.01
N LYS A 13 4.99 -1.98 6.09
CA LYS A 13 3.75 -2.46 6.71
C LYS A 13 3.84 -2.52 8.23
N ILE A 14 4.92 -3.11 8.76
CA ILE A 14 5.09 -3.26 10.21
C ILE A 14 5.05 -1.90 10.88
N TYR A 15 5.87 -0.96 10.40
CA TYR A 15 6.01 0.33 11.05
C TYR A 15 4.81 1.25 10.81
N TYR A 16 4.13 1.14 9.67
CA TYR A 16 2.91 1.91 9.45
C TYR A 16 1.76 1.42 10.32
N LYS A 17 1.60 0.10 10.49
CA LYS A 17 0.63 -0.47 11.43
C LYS A 17 0.92 -0.02 12.86
N GLU A 18 2.19 -0.08 13.26
CA GLU A 18 2.59 0.38 14.57
C GLU A 18 2.27 1.87 14.78
N LEU A 19 2.59 2.73 13.81
CA LEU A 19 2.24 4.14 13.84
C LEU A 19 0.73 4.35 14.03
N GLN A 20 -0.10 3.63 13.28
CA GLN A 20 -1.57 3.69 13.42
C GLN A 20 -2.04 3.32 14.83
N GLU A 21 -1.41 2.33 15.46
CA GLU A 21 -1.68 1.93 16.84
C GLU A 21 -1.25 3.02 17.83
N TYR A 22 -0.06 3.61 17.66
CA TYR A 22 0.44 4.68 18.54
C TYR A 22 -0.45 5.91 18.53
N ILE A 23 -0.83 6.40 17.35
CA ILE A 23 -1.64 7.62 17.22
C ILE A 23 -3.14 7.35 17.36
N HIS A 24 -3.53 6.11 17.70
CA HIS A 24 -4.93 5.71 17.82
C HIS A 24 -5.76 6.06 16.56
N TYR A 25 -5.19 5.84 15.36
CA TYR A 25 -5.82 6.20 14.09
C TYR A 25 -7.21 5.56 13.92
N LYS A 26 -7.40 4.36 14.49
CA LYS A 26 -8.68 3.65 14.50
C LYS A 26 -9.83 4.49 15.07
N ASP A 27 -9.57 5.39 16.02
CA ASP A 27 -10.62 6.24 16.59
C ASP A 27 -11.17 7.23 15.56
N ILE A 28 -10.31 7.80 14.73
CA ILE A 28 -10.71 8.66 13.60
C ILE A 28 -11.43 7.82 12.53
N GLU A 29 -10.88 6.66 12.20
CA GLU A 29 -11.46 5.75 11.20
C GLU A 29 -12.88 5.29 11.58
N ASP A 30 -13.10 4.91 12.84
CA ASP A 30 -14.40 4.48 13.35
C ASP A 30 -15.43 5.62 13.29
N ILE A 31 -15.02 6.88 13.50
CA ILE A 31 -15.92 8.05 13.33
C ILE A 31 -16.26 8.25 11.85
N LEU A 32 -15.27 8.18 10.96
CA LEU A 32 -15.48 8.27 9.51
C LEU A 32 -16.47 7.21 9.02
N LYS A 33 -16.36 5.98 9.55
CA LYS A 33 -17.23 4.84 9.25
C LYS A 33 -18.58 4.87 9.99
N SER A 34 -18.87 5.91 10.77
CA SER A 34 -20.07 6.02 11.61
C SER A 34 -20.25 4.86 12.61
N ILE A 35 -19.15 4.24 13.03
CA ILE A 35 -19.08 3.26 14.11
C ILE A 35 -19.06 3.98 15.46
N LYS A 36 -18.35 5.12 15.53
CA LYS A 36 -18.29 6.01 16.69
C LYS A 36 -18.94 7.36 16.37
N GLU A 37 -19.47 8.01 17.41
CA GLU A 37 -19.98 9.38 17.32
C GLU A 37 -18.84 10.40 17.30
N ILE A 38 -19.08 11.54 16.65
CA ILE A 38 -18.10 12.64 16.55
C ILE A 38 -17.66 13.18 17.92
N SER A 39 -18.50 13.04 18.95
CA SER A 39 -18.16 13.38 20.34
C SER A 39 -16.88 12.65 20.82
N SER A 40 -16.60 11.46 20.29
CA SER A 40 -15.39 10.68 20.59
C SER A 40 -14.10 11.32 20.06
N SER A 41 -14.19 12.21 19.06
CA SER A 41 -13.02 12.92 18.54
C SER A 41 -12.39 13.85 19.56
N GLY A 42 -13.14 14.30 20.57
CA GLY A 42 -12.61 15.13 21.65
C GLY A 42 -11.54 14.42 22.48
N GLU A 43 -11.77 13.13 22.79
CA GLU A 43 -10.79 12.32 23.53
C GLU A 43 -9.50 12.13 22.72
N TRP A 44 -9.64 11.78 21.43
CA TRP A 44 -8.49 11.65 20.52
C TRP A 44 -7.70 12.95 20.44
N THR A 45 -8.40 14.08 20.21
CA THR A 45 -7.79 15.41 20.07
C THR A 45 -7.03 15.81 21.33
N SER A 46 -7.60 15.58 22.51
CA SER A 46 -6.98 15.94 23.79
C SER A 46 -5.72 15.12 24.11
N ASN A 47 -5.61 13.89 23.59
CA ASN A 47 -4.50 12.98 23.88
C ASN A 47 -3.50 12.86 22.73
N PHE A 48 -3.81 13.40 21.55
CA PHE A 48 -3.03 13.24 20.32
C PHE A 48 -1.54 13.57 20.51
N SER A 49 -1.20 14.71 21.12
CA SER A 49 0.20 15.09 21.35
C SER A 49 0.96 14.03 22.14
N LYS A 50 0.37 13.51 23.23
CA LYS A 50 0.96 12.45 24.05
C LYS A 50 1.11 11.14 23.28
N TYR A 51 0.17 10.81 22.41
CA TYR A 51 0.24 9.62 21.56
C TYR A 51 1.38 9.72 20.55
N ALA A 52 1.49 10.87 19.88
CA ALA A 52 2.55 11.13 18.90
C ALA A 52 3.93 11.24 19.55
N GLU A 53 4.03 11.86 20.73
CA GLU A 53 5.27 11.94 21.53
C GLU A 53 5.83 10.56 21.87
N LYS A 54 4.98 9.63 22.34
CA LYS A 54 5.41 8.25 22.62
C LYS A 54 6.00 7.56 21.38
N TYR A 55 5.45 7.85 20.20
CA TYR A 55 5.96 7.30 18.95
C TYR A 55 7.32 7.91 18.58
N THR A 56 7.48 9.24 18.71
CA THR A 56 8.76 9.91 18.44
C THR A 56 9.84 9.55 19.47
N ASP A 57 9.48 9.31 20.73
CA ASP A 57 10.39 8.84 21.77
C ASP A 57 10.92 7.43 21.47
N LYS A 58 10.09 6.59 20.84
CA LYS A 58 10.51 5.26 20.40
C LYS A 58 11.46 5.31 19.20
N TYR A 59 11.31 6.32 18.34
CA TYR A 59 12.09 6.49 17.11
C TYR A 59 12.84 7.83 17.07
N PRO A 60 13.77 8.07 18.01
CA PRO A 60 14.45 9.36 18.11
C PRO A 60 15.26 9.63 16.83
N GLU A 61 15.34 10.89 16.43
CA GLU A 61 15.82 11.35 15.11
C GLU A 61 17.16 10.72 14.65
N ASN A 62 18.08 10.48 15.58
CA ASN A 62 19.42 9.97 15.30
C ASN A 62 19.57 8.44 15.43
N ASP A 63 18.48 7.69 15.58
CA ASP A 63 18.52 6.23 15.60
C ASP A 63 18.43 5.64 14.18
N SER A 64 19.60 5.29 13.64
CA SER A 64 19.71 4.67 12.32
C SER A 64 19.21 3.23 12.27
N ARG A 65 19.02 2.56 13.42
CA ARG A 65 18.60 1.14 13.45
C ARG A 65 17.19 0.94 12.91
N ASN A 66 16.33 1.94 13.10
CA ASN A 66 14.90 1.88 12.76
C ASN A 66 14.48 2.88 11.67
N ASN A 67 15.45 3.52 11.01
CA ASN A 67 15.22 4.55 10.01
C ASN A 67 14.31 5.68 10.55
N SER A 68 14.71 6.30 11.66
CA SER A 68 13.89 7.32 12.35
C SER A 68 13.42 8.47 11.43
N SER A 69 14.21 8.85 10.42
CA SER A 69 13.78 9.84 9.43
C SER A 69 12.57 9.35 8.62
N LYS A 70 12.54 8.08 8.20
CA LYS A 70 11.36 7.48 7.57
C LYS A 70 10.18 7.40 8.53
N ARG A 71 10.41 7.02 9.80
CA ARG A 71 9.36 6.97 10.82
C ARG A 71 8.69 8.33 11.03
N CYS A 72 9.46 9.41 10.98
CA CYS A 72 8.91 10.76 11.02
C CYS A 72 8.12 11.12 9.75
N ARG A 73 8.64 10.79 8.56
CA ARG A 73 7.92 10.99 7.31
C ARG A 73 6.57 10.25 7.28
N ASP A 74 6.53 9.02 7.80
CA ASP A 74 5.28 8.26 7.96
C ASP A 74 4.28 8.97 8.88
N LEU A 75 4.76 9.52 10.00
CA LEU A 75 3.93 10.34 10.89
C LEU A 75 3.36 11.56 10.14
N ILE A 76 4.18 12.31 9.41
CA ILE A 76 3.70 13.44 8.63
C ILE A 76 2.66 13.03 7.58
N TYR A 77 2.88 11.91 6.87
CA TYR A 77 1.92 11.42 5.89
C TYR A 77 0.57 11.10 6.55
N ILE A 78 0.54 10.30 7.62
CA ILE A 78 -0.72 9.91 8.25
C ILE A 78 -1.47 11.12 8.84
N LEU A 79 -0.75 12.11 9.38
CA LEU A 79 -1.37 13.33 9.88
C LEU A 79 -2.04 14.13 8.77
N ASN A 80 -1.40 14.24 7.60
CA ASN A 80 -2.00 14.90 6.45
C ASN A 80 -3.21 14.14 5.91
N VAL A 81 -3.17 12.81 5.96
CA VAL A 81 -4.31 11.96 5.59
C VAL A 81 -5.47 12.20 6.54
N ILE A 82 -5.24 12.22 7.86
CA ILE A 82 -6.26 12.55 8.84
C ILE A 82 -6.89 13.92 8.54
N LYS A 83 -6.07 14.97 8.37
CA LYS A 83 -6.56 16.33 8.03
C LYS A 83 -7.43 16.31 6.77
N TRP A 84 -6.98 15.59 5.74
CA TRP A 84 -7.70 15.49 4.48
C TRP A 84 -9.05 14.74 4.64
N GLU A 85 -9.07 13.62 5.37
CA GLU A 85 -10.27 12.80 5.59
C GLU A 85 -11.35 13.56 6.38
N ILE A 86 -10.95 14.22 7.48
CA ILE A 86 -11.90 14.97 8.32
C ILE A 86 -12.45 16.20 7.60
N ASN A 87 -11.63 16.88 6.78
CA ASN A 87 -12.06 18.06 6.03
C ASN A 87 -13.05 17.69 4.91
N LYS A 88 -12.90 16.50 4.32
CA LYS A 88 -13.83 15.99 3.30
C LYS A 88 -15.13 15.44 3.91
N SER A 89 -15.08 14.98 5.16
CA SER A 89 -16.22 14.32 5.81
C SER A 89 -17.13 15.30 6.53
N SER A 90 -18.42 15.30 6.19
CA SER A 90 -19.44 16.06 6.94
C SER A 90 -19.62 15.59 8.38
N LYS A 91 -19.09 14.41 8.74
CA LYS A 91 -19.13 13.90 10.12
C LYS A 91 -18.33 14.75 11.10
N PHE A 92 -17.32 15.47 10.59
CA PHE A 92 -16.45 16.31 11.40
C PHE A 92 -16.80 17.79 11.30
N GLU A 93 -17.94 18.14 10.70
CA GLU A 93 -18.39 19.53 10.58
C GLU A 93 -18.39 20.23 11.95
N GLY A 94 -17.68 21.36 12.04
CA GLY A 94 -17.51 22.13 13.27
C GLY A 94 -16.40 21.64 14.22
N THR A 95 -15.78 20.47 13.95
CA THR A 95 -14.64 19.95 14.73
C THR A 95 -13.32 19.93 13.95
N GLN A 96 -13.39 20.01 12.61
CA GLN A 96 -12.21 19.94 11.74
C GLN A 96 -11.13 20.95 12.11
N GLU A 97 -11.53 22.20 12.39
CA GLU A 97 -10.59 23.28 12.72
C GLU A 97 -9.76 22.95 13.97
N ILE A 98 -10.41 22.46 15.03
CA ILE A 98 -9.75 22.09 16.28
C ILE A 98 -8.75 20.96 16.06
N ILE A 99 -9.14 19.92 15.32
CA ILE A 99 -8.26 18.79 15.01
C ILE A 99 -7.08 19.25 14.15
N ASN A 100 -7.34 20.03 13.09
CA ASN A 100 -6.32 20.58 12.20
C ASN A 100 -5.31 21.42 13.00
N SER A 101 -5.77 22.34 13.84
CA SER A 101 -4.91 23.18 14.68
C SER A 101 -4.12 22.36 15.68
N THR A 102 -4.70 21.30 16.25
CA THR A 102 -3.99 20.40 17.18
C THR A 102 -2.82 19.70 16.47
N ILE A 103 -3.06 19.20 15.25
CA ILE A 103 -2.01 18.59 14.41
C ILE A 103 -0.94 19.62 14.02
N ASP A 104 -1.35 20.81 13.58
CA ASP A 104 -0.42 21.86 13.14
C ASP A 104 0.44 22.38 14.30
N ASN A 105 -0.15 22.52 15.49
CA ASN A 105 0.58 22.87 16.71
C ASN A 105 1.60 21.80 17.09
N TYR A 106 1.24 20.52 16.98
CA TYR A 106 2.18 19.42 17.23
C TYR A 106 3.37 19.47 16.26
N ILE A 107 3.11 19.61 14.96
CA ILE A 107 4.16 19.65 13.93
C ILE A 107 5.10 20.84 14.15
N SER A 108 4.54 22.04 14.39
CA SER A 108 5.32 23.27 14.55
C SER A 108 6.06 23.37 15.89
N SER A 109 5.42 22.93 16.98
CA SER A 109 5.92 23.17 18.35
C SER A 109 6.73 22.00 18.92
N PHE A 110 6.53 20.78 18.42
CA PHE A 110 7.20 19.58 18.94
C PHE A 110 8.07 18.91 17.88
N LEU A 111 7.51 18.64 16.70
CA LEU A 111 8.24 17.86 15.70
C LEU A 111 9.39 18.66 15.05
N THR A 112 9.17 19.94 14.74
CA THR A 112 10.19 20.80 14.12
C THR A 112 11.39 21.05 15.05
N PRO A 113 11.22 21.36 16.36
CA PRO A 113 12.35 21.55 17.27
C PRO A 113 13.14 20.28 17.61
N LEU A 114 12.57 19.09 17.41
CA LEU A 114 13.24 17.81 17.69
C LEU A 114 14.36 17.45 16.70
N GLY A 115 14.68 18.35 15.76
CA GLY A 115 15.79 18.20 14.84
C GLY A 115 15.46 17.42 13.57
N TYR A 116 14.23 16.90 13.42
CA TYR A 116 13.73 16.17 12.25
C TYR A 116 13.66 17.02 10.96
N GLU A 117 14.74 17.68 10.57
CA GLU A 117 14.86 18.51 9.36
C GLU A 117 14.60 17.68 8.09
N ASN A 118 14.94 16.38 8.12
CA ASN A 118 14.67 15.43 7.03
C ASN A 118 13.24 14.84 7.04
N CYS A 119 12.42 15.21 8.01
CA CYS A 119 10.99 14.88 8.06
C CYS A 119 10.14 15.89 7.29
N TYR A 120 10.74 17.00 6.86
CA TYR A 120 10.10 17.95 5.97
C TYR A 120 9.90 17.33 4.59
N ILE A 121 8.72 16.76 4.39
CA ILE A 121 8.22 16.48 3.06
C ILE A 121 7.56 17.77 2.60
N LYS A 122 8.05 18.34 1.48
CA LYS A 122 7.28 19.35 0.76
C LYS A 122 6.05 18.65 0.18
N LEU A 123 4.97 18.68 0.96
CA LEU A 123 3.69 18.12 0.55
C LEU A 123 3.07 19.08 -0.47
N SER A 124 2.70 18.53 -1.62
CA SER A 124 1.88 19.23 -2.60
C SER A 124 0.50 19.48 -2.00
N THR A 125 -0.20 20.52 -2.44
CA THR A 125 -1.63 20.66 -2.17
C THR A 125 -2.47 19.61 -2.90
N GLU A 126 -1.88 18.92 -3.88
CA GLU A 126 -2.51 17.86 -4.64
C GLU A 126 -2.45 16.52 -3.92
N SER A 127 -3.62 16.02 -3.56
CA SER A 127 -3.75 14.77 -2.82
C SER A 127 -3.15 13.53 -3.51
N GLU A 128 -3.22 13.43 -4.85
CA GLU A 128 -2.62 12.32 -5.60
C GLU A 128 -1.08 12.34 -5.50
N VAL A 129 -0.48 13.52 -5.49
CA VAL A 129 0.97 13.68 -5.33
C VAL A 129 1.40 13.25 -3.92
N ILE A 130 0.68 13.68 -2.88
CA ILE A 130 0.95 13.22 -1.49
C ILE A 130 0.90 11.69 -1.41
N LYS A 131 -0.14 11.08 -2.00
CA LYS A 131 -0.32 9.63 -2.04
C LYS A 131 0.84 8.94 -2.76
N ASN A 132 1.21 9.44 -3.93
CA ASN A 132 2.30 8.88 -4.71
C ASN A 132 3.66 9.00 -3.99
N LYS A 133 3.91 10.11 -3.29
CA LYS A 133 5.10 10.27 -2.45
C LYS A 133 5.15 9.24 -1.32
N LYS A 134 4.03 8.99 -0.63
CA LYS A 134 3.95 7.92 0.39
C LYS A 134 4.23 6.54 -0.22
N ILE A 135 3.54 6.19 -1.32
CA ILE A 135 3.71 4.91 -2.01
C ILE A 135 5.18 4.70 -2.41
N LEU A 136 5.82 5.72 -2.96
CA LEU A 136 7.22 5.64 -3.35
C LEU A 136 8.15 5.50 -2.14
N ASP A 137 7.91 6.24 -1.06
CA ASP A 137 8.72 6.19 0.15
C ASP A 137 8.63 4.81 0.84
N ASP A 138 7.43 4.22 0.88
CA ASP A 138 7.19 2.85 1.35
C ASP A 138 7.89 1.82 0.46
N LEU A 139 7.78 1.97 -0.87
CA LEU A 139 8.46 1.10 -1.83
C LEU A 139 9.99 1.19 -1.70
N CYS A 140 10.55 2.39 -1.49
CA CYS A 140 11.98 2.55 -1.31
C CYS A 140 12.48 1.82 -0.06
N GLU A 141 11.75 1.92 1.06
CA GLU A 141 12.07 1.20 2.29
C GLU A 141 12.04 -0.32 2.08
N ASP A 142 11.00 -0.83 1.43
CA ASP A 142 10.86 -2.27 1.18
C ASP A 142 11.94 -2.78 0.21
N VAL A 143 12.28 -2.01 -0.83
CA VAL A 143 13.37 -2.35 -1.75
C VAL A 143 14.72 -2.37 -1.03
N ASP A 144 15.01 -1.37 -0.18
CA ASP A 144 16.24 -1.34 0.63
C ASP A 144 16.33 -2.58 1.55
N TYR A 145 15.24 -2.93 2.21
CA TYR A 145 15.16 -4.13 3.04
C TYR A 145 15.39 -5.42 2.23
N VAL A 146 14.74 -5.55 1.07
CA VAL A 146 14.88 -6.72 0.19
C VAL A 146 16.33 -6.85 -0.31
N GLN A 147 16.97 -5.73 -0.67
CA GLN A 147 18.37 -5.71 -1.09
C GLN A 147 19.31 -6.19 0.02
N LYS A 148 19.07 -5.76 1.27
CA LYS A 148 19.89 -6.15 2.43
C LYS A 148 19.67 -7.60 2.85
N ASN A 149 18.45 -8.13 2.65
CA ASN A 149 18.04 -9.45 3.14
C ASN A 149 17.86 -10.51 2.03
N THR A 150 18.38 -10.26 0.83
CA THR A 150 18.18 -11.13 -0.35
C THR A 150 18.50 -12.60 -0.08
N LYS A 151 19.58 -12.90 0.67
CA LYS A 151 19.94 -14.30 1.01
C LYS A 151 18.86 -15.01 1.82
N GLN A 152 18.34 -14.35 2.85
CA GLN A 152 17.31 -14.92 3.72
C GLN A 152 15.98 -15.03 2.98
N ILE A 153 15.65 -14.06 2.13
CA ILE A 153 14.44 -14.07 1.30
C ILE A 153 14.51 -15.21 0.28
N ASN A 154 15.62 -15.39 -0.43
CA ASN A 154 15.75 -16.41 -1.48
C ASN A 154 15.56 -17.85 -0.96
N SER A 155 15.92 -18.09 0.31
CA SER A 155 15.74 -19.39 0.98
C SER A 155 14.38 -19.53 1.68
N SER A 156 13.53 -18.50 1.67
CA SER A 156 12.21 -18.53 2.31
C SER A 156 11.16 -19.15 1.39
N GLU A 157 10.27 -19.95 1.95
CA GLU A 157 9.05 -20.42 1.25
C GLU A 157 8.16 -19.26 0.79
N LYS A 158 8.32 -18.07 1.39
CA LYS A 158 7.61 -16.83 1.04
C LYS A 158 8.32 -15.98 -0.01
N CYS A 159 9.43 -16.47 -0.59
CA CYS A 159 10.21 -15.71 -1.57
C CYS A 159 9.36 -15.23 -2.75
N ASN A 160 8.59 -16.14 -3.38
CA ASN A 160 7.78 -15.81 -4.56
C ASN A 160 6.74 -14.74 -4.23
N GLU A 161 6.09 -14.86 -3.07
CA GLU A 161 5.08 -13.90 -2.60
C GLU A 161 5.68 -12.48 -2.40
N ILE A 162 6.89 -12.39 -1.84
CA ILE A 162 7.59 -11.10 -1.68
C ILE A 162 8.01 -10.55 -3.05
N ARG A 163 8.57 -11.40 -3.92
CA ARG A 163 9.02 -11.00 -5.25
C ARG A 163 7.87 -10.45 -6.08
N GLU A 164 6.72 -11.12 -6.08
CA GLU A 164 5.49 -10.69 -6.76
C GLU A 164 5.01 -9.35 -6.22
N TYR A 165 4.87 -9.22 -4.89
CA TYR A 165 4.46 -7.96 -4.26
C TYR A 165 5.36 -6.79 -4.66
N ILE A 166 6.69 -6.93 -4.54
CA ILE A 166 7.63 -5.86 -4.90
C ILE A 166 7.56 -5.54 -6.39
N SER A 167 7.44 -6.55 -7.26
CA SER A 167 7.32 -6.36 -8.71
C SER A 167 6.05 -5.59 -9.09
N GLU A 168 4.92 -5.86 -8.43
CA GLU A 168 3.67 -5.14 -8.62
C GLU A 168 3.81 -3.67 -8.19
N GLN A 169 4.40 -3.41 -7.02
CA GLN A 169 4.60 -2.04 -6.54
C GLN A 169 5.53 -1.24 -7.47
N ILE A 170 6.60 -1.85 -7.98
CA ILE A 170 7.50 -1.20 -8.94
C ILE A 170 6.79 -0.88 -10.25
N THR A 171 5.97 -1.81 -10.75
CA THR A 171 5.20 -1.61 -11.98
C THR A 171 4.22 -0.44 -11.82
N SER A 172 3.52 -0.37 -10.69
CA SER A 172 2.62 0.73 -10.34
C SER A 172 3.36 2.07 -10.30
N ALA A 173 4.47 2.16 -9.57
CA ALA A 173 5.28 3.37 -9.49
C ALA A 173 5.85 3.80 -10.86
N LYS A 174 6.28 2.84 -11.69
CA LYS A 174 6.78 3.09 -13.04
C LYS A 174 5.70 3.68 -13.95
N SER A 175 4.48 3.13 -13.91
CA SER A 175 3.33 3.64 -14.69
C SER A 175 2.96 5.09 -14.37
N LYS A 176 3.29 5.55 -13.15
CA LYS A 176 3.08 6.90 -12.66
C LYS A 176 4.30 7.81 -12.82
N ASN A 177 5.34 7.35 -13.53
CA ASN A 177 6.60 8.07 -13.76
C ASN A 177 7.32 8.51 -12.46
N MET A 178 7.13 7.76 -11.37
CA MET A 178 7.67 8.16 -10.05
C MET A 178 9.20 8.14 -9.98
N PHE A 179 9.87 7.36 -10.84
CA PHE A 179 11.33 7.20 -10.80
C PHE A 179 12.10 8.28 -11.57
N SER A 180 11.42 9.06 -12.41
CA SER A 180 12.06 10.03 -13.31
C SER A 180 11.54 11.45 -13.17
N SER A 181 10.36 11.64 -12.56
CA SER A 181 9.81 12.98 -12.32
C SER A 181 10.55 13.70 -11.19
N ALA A 182 10.87 14.98 -11.41
CA ALA A 182 11.47 15.84 -10.40
C ALA A 182 10.61 15.97 -9.12
N GLU A 183 9.30 15.76 -9.24
CA GLU A 183 8.34 15.82 -8.13
C GLU A 183 8.64 14.82 -7.00
N TYR A 184 9.26 13.68 -7.34
CA TYR A 184 9.54 12.59 -6.40
C TYR A 184 11.04 12.42 -6.07
N SER A 185 11.87 13.35 -6.56
CA SER A 185 13.32 13.29 -6.43
C SER A 185 13.81 13.41 -4.99
N ASP A 186 13.05 14.10 -4.13
CA ASP A 186 13.30 14.19 -2.69
C ASP A 186 13.22 12.81 -2.03
N ILE A 187 12.17 12.04 -2.34
CA ILE A 187 11.97 10.69 -1.80
C ILE A 187 13.11 9.76 -2.22
N LEU A 188 13.45 9.73 -3.51
CA LEU A 188 14.56 8.93 -4.01
C LEU A 188 15.90 9.35 -3.39
N GLY A 189 16.08 10.65 -3.15
CA GLY A 189 17.25 11.23 -2.50
C GLY A 189 17.51 10.69 -1.09
N TYR A 190 16.47 10.48 -0.29
CA TYR A 190 16.61 9.95 1.07
C TYR A 190 17.25 8.55 1.11
N TYR A 191 17.03 7.74 0.07
CA TYR A 191 17.58 6.38 -0.04
C TYR A 191 18.82 6.31 -0.95
N LYS A 192 19.20 7.43 -1.60
CA LYS A 192 20.25 7.48 -2.63
C LYS A 192 19.95 6.52 -3.80
N PHE A 193 18.67 6.46 -4.19
CA PHE A 193 18.20 5.57 -5.25
C PHE A 193 18.14 6.28 -6.61
N SER A 194 18.39 5.51 -7.67
CA SER A 194 18.05 5.81 -9.07
C SER A 194 17.02 4.79 -9.59
N SER A 195 16.54 4.96 -10.83
CA SER A 195 15.69 3.97 -11.51
C SER A 195 16.29 2.56 -11.50
N ASP A 196 17.61 2.45 -11.58
CA ASP A 196 18.33 1.19 -11.72
C ASP A 196 18.27 0.34 -10.43
N ASN A 197 18.05 0.99 -9.28
CA ASN A 197 17.82 0.28 -8.01
C ASN A 197 16.56 -0.59 -8.07
N PHE A 198 15.57 -0.21 -8.87
CA PHE A 198 14.30 -0.91 -9.02
C PHE A 198 14.34 -1.95 -10.15
N ASP A 199 14.92 -1.63 -11.31
CA ASP A 199 14.94 -2.54 -12.46
C ASP A 199 15.70 -3.85 -12.17
N ASN A 200 16.63 -3.85 -11.20
CA ASN A 200 17.46 -5.00 -10.85
C ASN A 200 16.96 -5.79 -9.63
N ILE A 201 15.94 -5.33 -8.90
CA ILE A 201 15.56 -5.98 -7.64
C ILE A 201 14.98 -7.37 -7.86
N THR A 202 14.14 -7.54 -8.88
CA THR A 202 13.48 -8.81 -9.21
C THR A 202 14.48 -9.84 -9.70
N GLN A 203 15.56 -9.39 -10.35
CA GLN A 203 16.68 -10.25 -10.72
C GLN A 203 17.48 -10.70 -9.50
N LYS A 204 17.70 -9.84 -8.50
CA LYS A 204 18.43 -10.22 -7.27
C LYS A 204 17.66 -11.25 -6.42
N VAL A 205 16.33 -11.22 -6.46
CA VAL A 205 15.47 -12.15 -5.73
C VAL A 205 15.27 -13.44 -6.54
N HIS A 206 16.24 -14.34 -6.44
CA HIS A 206 16.18 -15.69 -7.00
C HIS A 206 15.55 -16.66 -6.00
N CYS A 207 14.25 -16.86 -6.12
CA CYS A 207 13.55 -17.86 -5.33
C CYS A 207 14.00 -19.25 -5.78
N THR A 208 14.74 -19.96 -4.93
CA THR A 208 15.05 -21.36 -5.18
C THR A 208 13.76 -22.15 -5.04
N ASP A 209 13.33 -22.80 -6.11
CA ASP A 209 12.29 -23.80 -6.01
C ASP A 209 12.79 -24.90 -5.06
N SER A 210 12.17 -24.99 -3.88
CA SER A 210 12.45 -26.05 -2.90
C SER A 210 12.14 -27.46 -3.44
N SER A 211 11.68 -27.58 -4.69
CA SER A 211 11.45 -28.84 -5.39
C SER A 211 12.68 -29.41 -6.12
N ASN A 212 13.81 -28.71 -6.20
CA ASN A 212 14.98 -29.18 -6.98
C ASN A 212 16.30 -29.26 -6.19
N SER A 213 16.29 -29.18 -4.86
CA SER A 213 17.53 -29.31 -4.07
C SER A 213 18.01 -30.76 -3.85
N GLU A 214 17.44 -31.76 -4.53
CA GLU A 214 17.89 -33.16 -4.46
C GLU A 214 18.54 -33.71 -5.75
N SER A 215 18.72 -32.91 -6.80
CA SER A 215 19.26 -33.42 -8.08
C SER A 215 20.46 -32.65 -8.62
N LEU A 216 21.39 -32.24 -7.76
CA LEU A 216 22.69 -31.74 -8.21
C LEU A 216 23.87 -32.49 -7.59
N SER A 217 23.84 -33.81 -7.74
CA SER A 217 25.02 -34.66 -7.67
C SER A 217 24.74 -35.90 -8.51
N GLU A 218 25.53 -36.11 -9.57
CA GLU A 218 25.42 -37.10 -10.67
C GLU A 218 24.64 -36.55 -11.89
N LEU A 219 25.18 -36.35 -13.10
CA LEU A 219 26.32 -36.97 -13.79
C LEU A 219 26.98 -35.96 -14.74
N GLN A 220 28.30 -35.84 -14.61
CA GLN A 220 29.18 -35.42 -15.68
C GLN A 220 29.84 -36.70 -16.21
N HIS A 221 29.35 -37.26 -17.33
CA HIS A 221 30.18 -37.93 -18.34
C HIS A 221 29.37 -38.46 -19.53
N GLN A 222 29.86 -38.07 -20.70
CA GLN A 222 29.96 -38.82 -21.96
C GLN A 222 28.89 -38.68 -23.05
N SER A 223 29.40 -38.17 -24.17
CA SER A 223 28.88 -38.16 -25.52
C SER A 223 28.53 -39.55 -26.07
N GLY A 224 27.49 -39.64 -26.89
CA GLY A 224 27.26 -40.79 -27.76
C GLY A 224 26.00 -40.65 -28.61
N THR A 225 26.19 -40.40 -29.90
CA THR A 225 25.19 -40.38 -30.97
C THR A 225 24.44 -41.71 -31.07
N SER A 226 23.11 -41.70 -31.19
CA SER A 226 22.37 -42.77 -31.87
C SER A 226 20.97 -42.31 -32.30
N LYS A 227 20.67 -42.49 -33.59
CA LYS A 227 19.35 -42.33 -34.19
C LYS A 227 18.42 -43.42 -33.68
N ASN A 228 17.15 -43.11 -33.40
CA ASN A 228 16.01 -43.89 -33.91
C ASN A 228 14.66 -43.17 -33.73
N THR A 229 13.85 -43.39 -34.76
CA THR A 229 12.52 -42.88 -35.08
C THR A 229 11.41 -43.53 -34.25
N GLY A 230 10.43 -42.74 -33.80
CA GLY A 230 9.16 -43.22 -33.21
C GLY A 230 7.99 -42.35 -33.67
N LYS A 231 7.04 -42.99 -34.37
CA LYS A 231 5.84 -42.43 -35.04
C LYS A 231 5.04 -41.42 -34.22
N GLU A 232 4.66 -40.32 -34.87
CA GLU A 232 3.51 -39.52 -34.45
C GLU A 232 2.20 -40.26 -34.77
N MET A 233 1.34 -40.40 -33.75
CA MET A 233 -0.02 -40.88 -33.90
C MET A 233 -0.96 -39.66 -33.83
N SER A 234 -1.39 -39.18 -34.99
CA SER A 234 -2.33 -38.07 -35.11
C SER A 234 -3.72 -38.52 -34.66
N ILE A 235 -4.15 -38.05 -33.48
CA ILE A 235 -5.51 -38.26 -32.98
C ILE A 235 -6.38 -37.14 -33.55
N SER A 236 -7.26 -37.52 -34.48
CA SER A 236 -8.31 -36.65 -35.01
C SER A 236 -9.34 -36.36 -33.90
N ILE A 237 -9.34 -35.12 -33.40
CA ILE A 237 -10.38 -34.60 -32.52
C ILE A 237 -11.35 -33.81 -33.39
N THR A 238 -12.29 -34.50 -34.02
CA THR A 238 -13.52 -33.87 -34.51
C THR A 238 -14.61 -34.01 -33.46
N LEU A 239 -14.39 -33.41 -32.28
CA LEU A 239 -15.44 -33.28 -31.27
C LEU A 239 -16.24 -32.02 -31.60
N SER A 240 -17.44 -32.24 -32.14
CA SER A 240 -18.38 -31.19 -32.54
C SER A 240 -18.63 -30.21 -31.39
N LEU A 241 -18.28 -28.93 -31.60
CA LEU A 241 -18.45 -27.79 -30.67
C LEU A 241 -19.88 -27.67 -30.10
N LEU A 242 -20.87 -28.25 -30.78
CA LEU A 242 -22.26 -28.26 -30.34
C LEU A 242 -22.51 -29.19 -29.14
N GLY A 243 -21.73 -30.26 -28.97
CA GLY A 243 -21.87 -31.20 -27.85
C GLY A 243 -21.45 -30.61 -26.50
N ILE A 244 -20.38 -29.80 -26.49
CA ILE A 244 -19.88 -29.14 -25.28
C ILE A 244 -20.87 -28.10 -24.77
N MET A 245 -21.50 -27.34 -25.68
CA MET A 245 -22.49 -26.33 -25.29
C MET A 245 -23.74 -26.96 -24.64
N PHE A 246 -24.15 -28.14 -25.11
CA PHE A 246 -25.30 -28.87 -24.54
C PHE A 246 -24.99 -29.41 -23.14
N ILE A 247 -23.78 -29.94 -22.92
CA ILE A 247 -23.35 -30.45 -21.61
C ILE A 247 -23.25 -29.31 -20.59
N CYS A 248 -22.70 -28.15 -20.98
CA CYS A 248 -22.63 -26.96 -20.12
C CYS A 248 -24.02 -26.46 -19.71
N PHE A 249 -25.00 -26.47 -20.63
CA PHE A 249 -26.38 -26.07 -20.34
C PHE A 249 -27.07 -27.01 -19.34
N LEU A 250 -26.85 -28.33 -19.46
CA LEU A 250 -27.39 -29.31 -18.51
C LEU A 250 -26.77 -29.18 -17.12
N LEU A 251 -25.45 -28.96 -17.02
CA LEU A 251 -24.76 -28.76 -15.74
C LEU A 251 -25.17 -27.45 -15.04
N TYR A 252 -25.43 -26.39 -15.80
CA TYR A 252 -25.95 -25.13 -15.28
C TYR A 252 -27.33 -25.28 -14.63
N LYS A 253 -28.21 -26.11 -15.19
CA LYS A 253 -29.57 -26.31 -14.67
C LYS A 253 -29.63 -27.25 -13.47
N ILE A 254 -28.69 -28.19 -13.35
CA ILE A 254 -28.72 -29.25 -12.32
C ILE A 254 -27.91 -28.86 -11.08
N THR A 255 -26.97 -27.93 -11.17
CA THR A 255 -26.11 -27.53 -10.04
C THR A 255 -26.62 -26.24 -9.38
N PRO A 256 -27.08 -26.23 -8.12
CA PRO A 256 -27.49 -25.01 -7.43
C PRO A 256 -26.25 -24.25 -6.92
N ILE A 257 -25.48 -23.68 -7.86
CA ILE A 257 -24.23 -22.96 -7.56
C ILE A 257 -24.54 -21.62 -6.86
N GLY A 258 -25.71 -21.03 -7.10
CA GLY A 258 -26.11 -19.75 -6.51
C GLY A 258 -26.15 -19.74 -4.97
N PRO A 259 -26.88 -20.67 -4.32
CA PRO A 259 -26.93 -20.76 -2.86
C PRO A 259 -25.57 -21.09 -2.21
N TRP A 260 -24.76 -21.93 -2.85
CA TRP A 260 -23.46 -22.36 -2.31
C TRP A 260 -22.43 -21.24 -2.33
N LEU A 261 -22.34 -20.46 -3.43
CA LEU A 261 -21.46 -19.30 -3.49
C LEU A 261 -21.86 -18.23 -2.46
N ASN A 262 -23.15 -18.02 -2.22
CA ASN A 262 -23.61 -17.06 -1.22
C ASN A 262 -23.19 -17.48 0.21
N GLU A 263 -23.24 -18.78 0.53
CA GLU A 263 -22.78 -19.30 1.81
C GLU A 263 -21.24 -19.23 1.96
N VAL A 264 -20.49 -19.47 0.89
CA VAL A 264 -19.02 -19.31 0.89
C VAL A 264 -18.63 -17.84 1.06
N ILE A 265 -19.32 -16.91 0.38
CA ILE A 265 -19.10 -15.47 0.51
C ILE A 265 -19.46 -14.98 1.92
N LYS A 266 -20.58 -15.43 2.50
CA LYS A 266 -20.96 -15.12 3.89
C LYS A 266 -19.97 -15.67 4.92
N LYS A 267 -19.44 -16.88 4.71
CA LYS A 267 -18.38 -17.44 5.57
C LYS A 267 -17.06 -16.69 5.45
N LYS A 268 -16.70 -16.19 4.27
CA LYS A 268 -15.51 -15.33 4.08
C LYS A 268 -15.68 -13.94 4.70
N LEU A 269 -16.89 -13.36 4.66
CA LEU A 269 -17.23 -12.09 5.33
C LEU A 269 -17.07 -12.15 6.85
N LYS A 270 -17.46 -13.26 7.49
CA LYS A 270 -17.25 -13.46 8.95
C LYS A 270 -15.78 -13.64 9.35
N LEU A 271 -14.91 -14.07 8.43
CA LEU A 271 -13.48 -14.27 8.68
C LEU A 271 -12.65 -12.99 8.40
N GLY A 272 -13.24 -11.97 7.76
CA GLY A 272 -12.57 -10.74 7.32
C GLY A 272 -12.27 -9.70 8.41
N ASN A 273 -12.72 -9.89 9.66
CA ASN A 273 -12.52 -8.90 10.73
C ASN A 273 -11.07 -8.75 11.22
N ASN A 274 -10.12 -9.55 10.71
CA ASN A 274 -8.70 -9.50 11.09
C ASN A 274 -7.76 -9.00 9.98
N ARG A 275 -8.28 -8.44 8.88
CA ARG A 275 -7.46 -8.00 7.74
C ARG A 275 -7.25 -6.49 7.78
N SER A 276 -6.37 -6.02 8.66
CA SER A 276 -5.91 -4.61 8.70
C SER A 276 -4.99 -4.23 7.53
N ASP A 277 -4.48 -5.22 6.81
CA ASP A 277 -3.28 -5.03 5.97
C ASP A 277 -3.61 -4.76 4.49
N ASP A 278 -4.80 -5.14 4.01
CA ASP A 278 -5.33 -4.74 2.68
C ASP A 278 -5.88 -3.31 2.70
N ILE A 279 -6.21 -2.83 3.91
CA ILE A 279 -6.83 -1.53 4.14
C ILE A 279 -5.88 -0.41 3.72
N SER A 280 -4.56 -0.48 3.87
CA SER A 280 -3.74 0.70 3.52
C SER A 280 -3.82 1.08 2.02
N GLN A 281 -3.77 0.10 1.10
CA GLN A 281 -3.91 0.38 -0.35
C GLN A 281 -5.37 0.58 -0.77
N GLU A 282 -6.31 -0.14 -0.15
CA GLU A 282 -7.75 -0.03 -0.43
C GLU A 282 -8.35 1.26 0.16
N LEU A 283 -7.92 1.70 1.35
CA LEU A 283 -8.23 2.98 2.00
C LEU A 283 -7.76 4.12 1.11
N PHE A 284 -6.51 4.15 0.64
CA PHE A 284 -6.09 5.18 -0.33
C PHE A 284 -6.74 5.02 -1.72
N GLY A 285 -7.23 3.82 -2.09
CA GLY A 285 -7.94 3.54 -3.34
C GLY A 285 -9.36 4.08 -3.35
N ASP A 286 -10.18 3.67 -2.39
CA ASP A 286 -11.62 4.00 -2.27
C ASP A 286 -11.86 5.47 -1.95
N ILE A 287 -10.96 6.06 -1.17
CA ILE A 287 -11.06 7.44 -0.71
C ILE A 287 -11.01 8.47 -1.86
N PHE A 288 -10.26 8.19 -2.92
CA PHE A 288 -9.99 9.16 -3.99
C PHE A 288 -10.79 8.91 -5.29
N VAL A 289 -11.23 7.68 -5.56
CA VAL A 289 -12.16 7.39 -6.67
C VAL A 289 -13.48 8.17 -6.52
N SER A 290 -13.92 8.42 -5.29
CA SER A 290 -15.11 9.24 -5.03
C SER A 290 -14.93 10.74 -5.36
N SER A 291 -13.69 11.25 -5.41
CA SER A 291 -13.42 12.67 -5.64
C SER A 291 -13.48 13.08 -7.11
N GLN A 292 -13.30 12.14 -8.04
CA GLN A 292 -13.43 12.41 -9.49
C GLN A 292 -14.87 12.63 -9.94
N LYS A 293 -15.89 12.31 -9.11
CA LYS A 293 -17.29 12.38 -9.53
C LYS A 293 -18.01 13.70 -9.20
N LYS A 294 -17.32 14.70 -8.63
CA LYS A 294 -18.01 15.92 -8.09
C LYS A 294 -17.35 17.27 -8.37
N SER A 295 -16.69 17.46 -9.52
CA SER A 295 -16.39 18.82 -10.00
C SER A 295 -16.77 19.01 -11.48
N HIS A 296 -18.07 19.16 -11.73
CA HIS A 296 -18.55 19.93 -12.87
C HIS A 296 -19.90 20.57 -12.50
N LYS A 297 -20.00 21.89 -12.76
CA LYS A 297 -21.06 22.88 -12.44
C LYS A 297 -20.82 23.64 -11.14
N GLU A 298 -20.89 24.97 -11.08
CA GLU A 298 -21.38 25.99 -12.00
C GLU A 298 -20.61 27.31 -11.73
N LEU A 299 -20.19 27.99 -12.79
CA LEU A 299 -19.55 29.31 -12.74
C LEU A 299 -20.66 30.35 -12.62
N TYR A 300 -20.81 31.00 -11.46
CA TYR A 300 -21.73 32.14 -11.33
C TYR A 300 -21.06 33.40 -11.87
N GLU A 301 -21.58 33.93 -12.99
CA GLU A 301 -21.28 35.28 -13.49
C GLU A 301 -21.89 36.31 -12.53
N ILE A 302 -21.06 37.19 -11.97
CA ILE A 302 -21.50 38.36 -11.21
C ILE A 302 -21.52 39.55 -12.18
N SER A 303 -22.71 40.03 -12.51
CA SER A 303 -22.93 41.30 -13.21
C SER A 303 -22.91 42.46 -12.21
N TYR A 304 -22.06 43.46 -12.44
CA TYR A 304 -22.03 44.70 -11.68
C TYR A 304 -23.09 45.67 -12.21
N ASN A 305 -24.06 46.04 -11.38
CA ASN A 305 -24.83 47.27 -11.57
C ASN A 305 -24.19 48.36 -10.71
N SER A 306 -23.68 49.42 -11.34
CA SER A 306 -23.38 50.68 -10.66
C SER A 306 -24.67 51.48 -10.50
N LEU A 307 -25.03 51.78 -9.25
CA LEU A 307 -26.02 52.80 -8.93
C LEU A 307 -25.31 54.15 -8.82
N ASP A 308 -25.86 55.13 -9.55
CA ASP A 308 -25.60 56.56 -9.39
C ASP A 308 -25.89 57.01 -7.96
N ASP A 309 -25.13 58.01 -7.49
CA ASP A 309 -25.61 59.05 -6.56
C ASP A 309 -24.64 60.25 -6.58
N SER A 310 -24.99 61.29 -7.35
CA SER A 310 -24.97 62.74 -6.99
C SER A 310 -25.16 63.63 -8.21
#